data_AF-A0A6S7DMN2-F1
#
_entry.id   AF-A0A6S7DMN2-F1
#
_cell.length_a   1.000
_cell.length_b   1.000
_cell.length_c   1.000
_cell.angle_alpha   90.00
_cell.angle_beta   90.00
_cell.angle_gamma   90.00
#
_symmetry.space_group_name_H-M   'P 1'
#
loop_
_entity.id
_entity.type
_entity.pdbx_description
1 polymer ?
#
loop_
_entity_poly.entity_id
_entity_poly.type
_entity_poly.pdbx_seq_one_letter_code
_entity_poly.pdbx_strand_id
1 'polypeptide(L)'
;MSTGEGLRRIVRVVSTVAWAALIAGVIGAASQTGSRSDSWALFLLGLGAFAMLQACAWVIAGFSGNDSGRDGLIGFPSFLRRSTRKNAADALPAYDPGPSGVGGWLLLLVIALMALSPLRAIGENWAGFAEIERLYPSLLQISKWTTYKIAAWSIILASAAVSFIAGYRLRNSHVPSSVSFAIGALWFCGPVSIALLFFASTSILAVTPREFFDSQSSGATVAAFLMPLGWTAYLKLSRRVRNTYYGRLYGPSSGAGTLPKRIEPGL
;
A
#
# COMPACT_ATOMS: atom_id res chain seq x y z
N MET A 1 -12.92 22.11 19.77
CA MET A 1 -11.88 21.68 18.79
C MET A 1 -12.52 20.63 17.89
N SER A 2 -12.57 20.80 16.58
CA SER A 2 -13.25 19.82 15.71
C SER A 2 -12.42 18.52 15.63
N THR A 3 -13.07 17.37 15.63
CA THR A 3 -12.43 16.04 15.55
C THR A 3 -11.49 15.92 14.34
N GLY A 4 -11.81 16.62 13.23
CA GLY A 4 -10.98 16.66 12.03
C GLY A 4 -9.70 17.51 12.14
N GLU A 5 -9.58 18.36 13.16
CA GLU A 5 -8.40 19.21 13.38
C GLU A 5 -7.32 18.49 14.18
N GLY A 6 -7.71 17.67 15.16
CA GLY A 6 -6.80 16.78 15.88
C GLY A 6 -6.13 15.77 14.94
N LEU A 7 -6.92 15.12 14.07
CA LEU A 7 -6.41 14.14 13.11
C LEU A 7 -5.42 14.76 12.11
N ARG A 8 -5.65 15.99 11.66
CA ARG A 8 -4.71 16.72 10.78
C ARG A 8 -3.37 17.01 11.43
N ARG A 9 -3.36 17.36 12.72
CA ARG A 9 -2.10 17.55 13.45
C ARG A 9 -1.32 16.25 13.54
N ILE A 10 -2.00 15.13 13.81
CA ILE A 10 -1.38 13.80 13.86
C ILE A 10 -0.75 13.46 12.50
N VAL A 11 -1.48 13.61 11.39
CA VAL A 11 -0.95 13.33 10.03
C VAL A 11 0.29 14.17 9.72
N ARG A 12 0.29 15.47 10.06
CA ARG A 12 1.46 16.33 9.88
C ARG A 12 2.65 15.87 10.70
N VAL A 13 2.45 15.55 11.98
CA VAL A 13 3.53 15.06 12.84
C VAL A 13 4.11 13.77 12.29
N VAL A 14 3.27 12.79 11.92
CA VAL A 14 3.73 11.51 11.34
C VAL A 14 4.52 11.75 10.05
N SER A 15 4.04 12.63 9.16
CA SER A 15 4.75 12.98 7.93
C SER A 15 6.09 13.66 8.19
N THR A 16 6.15 14.59 9.15
CA THR A 16 7.42 15.26 9.52
C THR A 16 8.42 14.28 10.10
N VAL A 17 7.97 13.37 10.97
CA VAL A 17 8.82 12.30 11.55
C VAL A 17 9.31 11.37 10.44
N ALA A 18 8.48 11.06 9.44
CA ALA A 18 8.90 10.27 8.29
C ALA A 18 10.08 10.94 7.57
N TRP A 19 9.95 12.23 7.22
CA TRP A 19 11.02 12.98 6.56
C TRP A 19 12.29 13.06 7.41
N ALA A 20 12.14 13.28 8.71
CA ALA A 20 13.28 13.27 9.63
C ALA A 20 14.00 11.91 9.64
N ALA A 21 13.26 10.80 9.63
CA ALA A 21 13.82 9.45 9.54
C ALA A 21 14.56 9.20 8.22
N LEU A 22 14.02 9.69 7.09
CA LEU A 22 14.71 9.62 5.79
C LEU A 22 16.02 10.39 5.82
N ILE A 23 15.99 11.63 6.31
CA ILE A 23 17.17 12.50 6.40
C ILE A 23 18.22 11.87 7.31
N ALA A 24 17.82 11.33 8.46
CA ALA A 24 18.72 10.64 9.37
C ALA A 24 19.37 9.42 8.71
N GLY A 25 18.62 8.63 7.93
CA GLY A 25 19.16 7.52 7.14
C GLY A 25 20.17 7.98 6.09
N VAL A 26 19.89 9.07 5.37
CA VAL A 26 20.81 9.66 4.38
C VAL A 26 22.09 10.18 5.05
N ILE A 27 21.96 10.94 6.15
CA ILE A 27 23.12 11.48 6.88
C ILE A 27 23.95 10.33 7.46
N GLY A 28 23.31 9.34 8.09
CA GLY A 28 24.01 8.17 8.64
C GLY A 28 24.74 7.35 7.58
N ALA A 29 24.15 7.23 6.38
CA ALA A 29 24.80 6.58 5.25
C ALA A 29 26.01 7.38 4.75
N ALA A 30 25.92 8.71 4.71
CA ALA A 30 26.97 9.61 4.24
C ALA A 30 28.11 9.81 5.25
N SER A 31 27.84 9.70 6.56
CA SER A 31 28.82 9.89 7.63
C SER A 31 29.63 8.64 7.97
N GLN A 32 29.21 7.46 7.48
CA GLN A 32 29.97 6.24 7.65
C GLN A 32 31.21 6.22 6.76
N THR A 33 32.38 6.14 7.41
CA THR A 33 33.68 5.82 6.78
C THR A 33 33.92 4.31 6.67
N GLY A 34 32.96 3.49 7.10
CA GLY A 34 33.01 2.02 7.11
C GLY A 34 32.82 1.39 5.74
N SER A 35 32.51 0.09 5.74
CA SER A 35 32.29 -0.66 4.51
C SER A 35 31.07 -0.14 3.75
N ARG A 36 31.14 -0.07 2.41
CA ARG A 36 30.06 0.45 1.56
C ARG A 36 28.70 -0.19 1.83
N SER A 37 28.67 -1.44 2.29
CA SER A 37 27.45 -2.15 2.71
C SER A 37 26.78 -1.54 3.93
N ASP A 38 27.54 -1.02 4.89
CA ASP A 38 27.00 -0.48 6.14
C ASP A 38 26.30 0.87 5.91
N SER A 39 26.81 1.69 4.97
CA SER A 39 26.15 2.91 4.49
C SER A 39 24.81 2.61 3.80
N TRP A 40 24.75 1.58 2.96
CA TRP A 40 23.51 1.18 2.29
C TRP A 40 22.46 0.68 3.27
N ALA A 41 22.85 -0.10 4.28
CA ALA A 41 21.92 -0.58 5.31
C ALA A 41 21.24 0.58 6.05
N LEU A 42 22.00 1.61 6.46
CA LEU A 42 21.45 2.79 7.13
C LEU A 42 20.53 3.62 6.22
N PHE A 43 20.89 3.78 4.95
CA PHE A 43 20.04 4.46 3.98
C PHE A 43 18.72 3.70 3.78
N LEU A 44 18.78 2.38 3.57
CA LEU A 44 17.60 1.55 3.37
C LEU A 44 16.69 1.51 4.60
N LEU A 45 17.28 1.50 5.79
CA LEU A 45 16.53 1.57 7.04
C LEU A 45 15.78 2.90 7.16
N GLY A 46 16.44 4.03 6.87
CA GLY A 46 15.80 5.34 6.83
C GLY A 46 14.70 5.45 5.75
N LEU A 47 14.94 4.88 4.57
CA LEU A 47 13.97 4.83 3.48
C LEU A 47 12.75 3.96 3.83
N GLY A 48 12.97 2.80 4.46
CA GLY A 48 11.91 1.91 4.93
C GLY A 48 11.07 2.57 6.01
N ALA A 49 11.70 3.20 7.01
CA ALA A 49 11.02 3.95 8.06
C ALA A 49 10.18 5.11 7.49
N PHE A 50 10.74 5.86 6.53
CA PHE A 50 10.02 6.91 5.82
C PHE A 50 8.80 6.37 5.09
N ALA A 51 8.97 5.32 4.27
CA ALA A 51 7.89 4.76 3.48
C ALA A 51 6.77 4.21 4.38
N MET A 52 7.13 3.54 5.48
CA MET A 52 6.17 3.04 6.47
C MET A 52 5.39 4.17 7.15
N LEU A 53 6.08 5.22 7.64
CA LEU A 53 5.42 6.35 8.29
C LEU A 53 4.56 7.16 7.33
N GLN A 54 4.99 7.34 6.08
CA GLN A 54 4.17 7.98 5.05
C GLN A 54 2.93 7.15 4.71
N ALA A 55 3.05 5.83 4.64
CA ALA A 55 1.90 4.94 4.45
C ALA A 55 0.89 5.08 5.60
N CYS A 56 1.36 5.09 6.85
CA CYS A 56 0.51 5.33 8.02
C CYS A 56 -0.17 6.71 7.94
N ALA A 57 0.56 7.77 7.61
CA ALA A 57 0.01 9.11 7.44
C ALA A 57 -1.09 9.14 6.34
N TRP A 58 -0.87 8.42 5.24
CA TRP A 58 -1.83 8.28 4.16
C TRP A 58 -3.09 7.51 4.55
N VAL A 59 -2.96 6.45 5.33
CA VAL A 59 -4.11 5.66 5.84
C VAL A 59 -4.94 6.52 6.78
N ILE A 60 -4.30 7.21 7.73
CA ILE A 60 -4.96 8.12 8.68
C ILE A 60 -5.66 9.26 7.93
N ALA A 61 -5.01 9.85 6.93
CA ALA A 61 -5.61 10.88 6.08
C ALA A 61 -6.81 10.33 5.27
N GLY A 62 -6.75 9.10 4.79
CA GLY A 62 -7.85 8.45 4.06
C GLY A 62 -9.12 8.27 4.88
N PHE A 63 -9.01 7.94 6.17
CA PHE A 63 -10.16 7.83 7.08
C PHE A 63 -10.76 9.19 7.47
N SER A 64 -10.04 10.28 7.25
CA SER A 64 -10.51 11.63 7.62
C SER A 64 -11.64 12.18 6.74
N GLY A 65 -11.96 11.51 5.61
CA GLY A 65 -12.99 11.97 4.67
C GLY A 65 -12.72 13.36 4.07
N ASN A 66 -11.47 13.82 4.14
CA ASN A 66 -11.11 15.20 3.83
C ASN A 66 -10.85 15.37 2.33
N ASP A 67 -11.27 16.51 1.78
CA ASP A 67 -11.00 16.86 0.38
C ASP A 67 -9.49 16.91 0.12
N SER A 68 -9.05 16.30 -1.00
CA SER A 68 -7.63 16.11 -1.40
C SER A 68 -6.77 17.37 -1.63
N GLY A 69 -7.23 18.52 -1.12
CA GLY A 69 -6.50 19.79 -1.10
C GLY A 69 -6.38 20.42 0.29
N ARG A 70 -6.91 19.80 1.35
CA ARG A 70 -6.88 20.31 2.75
C ARG A 70 -6.36 19.28 3.76
N ASP A 71 -5.81 18.19 3.27
CA ASP A 71 -5.32 17.00 3.97
C ASP A 71 -4.00 17.21 4.73
N GLY A 72 -3.33 18.35 4.53
CA GLY A 72 -2.19 18.76 5.35
C GLY A 72 -0.93 17.91 5.15
N LEU A 73 -0.97 16.94 4.24
CA LEU A 73 0.20 16.25 3.72
C LEU A 73 1.04 17.24 2.90
N ILE A 74 2.36 17.20 3.07
CA ILE A 74 3.29 17.89 2.17
C ILE A 74 3.24 17.13 0.85
N GLY A 75 2.36 17.56 -0.05
CA GLY A 75 2.10 16.88 -1.30
C GLY A 75 3.33 16.87 -2.21
N PHE A 76 3.52 15.76 -2.92
CA PHE A 76 4.35 15.66 -4.10
C PHE A 76 4.07 16.87 -5.02
N PRO A 77 5.08 17.51 -5.64
CA PRO A 77 4.93 18.82 -6.25
C PRO A 77 3.73 18.87 -7.19
N SER A 78 2.79 19.75 -6.86
CA SER A 78 1.55 20.04 -7.58
C SER A 78 1.76 20.40 -9.06
N PHE A 79 3.01 20.59 -9.47
CA PHE A 79 3.49 20.68 -10.85
C PHE A 79 3.02 19.52 -11.74
N LEU A 80 2.97 18.28 -11.24
CA LEU A 80 2.44 17.14 -12.02
C LEU A 80 0.90 17.11 -12.10
N ARG A 81 0.20 17.93 -11.30
CA ARG A 81 -1.27 18.02 -11.25
C ARG A 81 -1.82 19.21 -12.06
N ARG A 82 -1.05 19.72 -13.04
CA ARG A 82 -1.52 20.65 -14.08
C ARG A 82 -2.40 19.91 -15.09
N SER A 83 -3.57 19.48 -14.65
CA SER A 83 -4.69 19.18 -15.55
C SER A 83 -5.38 20.50 -15.87
N THR A 84 -4.99 21.11 -16.99
CA THR A 84 -5.86 21.76 -17.99
C THR A 84 -7.31 22.00 -17.53
N ARG A 85 -7.54 22.99 -16.69
CA ARG A 85 -8.79 23.77 -16.71
C ARG A 85 -8.64 24.79 -17.85
N LYS A 86 -8.80 24.33 -19.09
CA LYS A 86 -9.13 25.23 -20.19
C LYS A 86 -10.64 25.14 -20.40
N ASN A 87 -11.33 26.16 -19.90
CA ASN A 87 -12.62 26.69 -20.34
C ASN A 87 -13.53 25.70 -21.10
N ALA A 88 -14.33 24.95 -20.34
CA ALA A 88 -15.44 24.15 -20.85
C ALA A 88 -16.73 25.00 -20.88
N ALA A 89 -16.73 26.08 -21.66
CA ALA A 89 -17.93 26.88 -21.91
C ALA A 89 -18.65 26.48 -23.21
N ASP A 90 -17.98 25.73 -24.10
CA ASP A 90 -18.54 25.40 -25.41
C ASP A 90 -18.84 23.90 -25.51
N ALA A 91 -20.14 23.58 -25.54
CA ALA A 91 -20.78 22.27 -25.73
C ALA A 91 -20.32 21.15 -24.79
N LEU A 92 -21.16 20.76 -23.82
CA LEU A 92 -20.95 19.53 -23.05
C LEU A 92 -20.92 18.34 -24.02
N PRO A 93 -19.76 17.72 -24.32
CA PRO A 93 -19.76 16.50 -25.10
C PRO A 93 -20.59 15.47 -24.35
N ALA A 94 -21.33 14.64 -25.08
CA ALA A 94 -22.06 13.51 -24.50
C ALA A 94 -21.14 12.80 -23.49
N TYR A 95 -21.59 12.73 -22.24
CA TYR A 95 -20.80 12.16 -21.15
C TYR A 95 -20.48 10.70 -21.50
N ASP A 96 -19.25 10.45 -21.96
CA ASP A 96 -18.72 9.10 -22.09
C ASP A 96 -18.06 8.76 -20.73
N PRO A 97 -18.71 7.93 -19.89
CA PRO A 97 -18.16 7.54 -18.60
C PRO A 97 -16.80 6.83 -18.75
N GLY A 98 -16.43 6.37 -19.94
CA GLY A 98 -15.25 5.55 -20.18
C GLY A 98 -15.40 4.14 -19.63
N PRO A 99 -14.36 3.30 -19.76
CA PRO A 99 -14.47 1.89 -19.42
C PRO A 99 -14.69 1.68 -17.91
N SER A 100 -15.67 0.84 -17.57
CA SER A 100 -16.01 0.38 -16.22
C SER A 100 -15.79 -1.14 -16.08
N GLY A 101 -15.91 -1.65 -14.85
CA GLY A 101 -15.72 -3.05 -14.52
C GLY A 101 -14.28 -3.48 -14.19
N VAL A 102 -14.13 -4.73 -13.76
CA VAL A 102 -12.87 -5.37 -13.36
C VAL A 102 -12.22 -6.01 -14.60
N GLY A 103 -11.35 -5.25 -15.27
CA GLY A 103 -10.65 -5.68 -16.48
C GLY A 103 -9.28 -5.03 -16.63
N GLY A 104 -8.49 -5.51 -17.60
CA GLY A 104 -7.14 -5.01 -17.87
C GLY A 104 -6.21 -5.10 -16.64
N TRP A 105 -5.50 -4.01 -16.35
CA TRP A 105 -4.58 -3.91 -15.21
C TRP A 105 -5.23 -4.17 -13.84
N LEU A 106 -6.52 -3.88 -13.68
CA LEU A 106 -7.24 -4.16 -12.44
C LEU A 106 -7.48 -5.67 -12.27
N LEU A 107 -7.77 -6.40 -13.34
CA LEU A 107 -7.89 -7.86 -13.29
C LEU A 107 -6.53 -8.51 -13.00
N LEU A 108 -5.46 -7.98 -13.58
CA LEU A 108 -4.10 -8.43 -13.28
C LEU A 108 -3.77 -8.27 -11.79
N LEU A 109 -4.12 -7.13 -11.18
CA LEU A 109 -3.96 -6.93 -9.74
C LEU A 109 -4.79 -7.94 -8.93
N VAL A 110 -6.03 -8.20 -9.31
CA VAL A 110 -6.88 -9.19 -8.63
C VAL A 110 -6.26 -10.58 -8.68
N ILE A 111 -5.78 -11.03 -9.85
CA ILE A 111 -5.09 -12.32 -10.00
C ILE A 111 -3.80 -12.34 -9.18
N ALA A 112 -3.03 -11.24 -9.20
CA ALA A 112 -1.80 -11.12 -8.44
C ALA A 112 -2.05 -11.24 -6.93
N LEU A 113 -3.11 -10.61 -6.40
CA LEU A 113 -3.50 -10.71 -5.00
C LEU A 113 -4.02 -12.10 -4.63
N MET A 114 -4.89 -12.69 -5.45
CA MET A 114 -5.56 -13.94 -5.09
C MET A 114 -4.69 -15.19 -5.27
N ALA A 115 -3.80 -15.20 -6.26
CA ALA A 115 -3.05 -16.41 -6.62
C ALA A 115 -1.54 -16.19 -6.54
N LEU A 116 -1.00 -15.22 -7.29
CA LEU A 116 0.44 -15.11 -7.48
C LEU A 116 1.17 -14.72 -6.18
N SER A 117 0.63 -13.78 -5.41
CA SER A 117 1.25 -13.31 -4.17
C SER A 117 1.27 -14.39 -3.09
N PRO A 118 0.14 -15.06 -2.75
CA PRO A 118 0.14 -16.19 -1.81
C PRO A 118 1.08 -17.32 -2.24
N LEU A 119 1.02 -17.73 -3.52
CA LEU A 119 1.82 -18.84 -4.04
C LEU A 119 3.31 -18.51 -3.98
N ARG A 120 3.69 -17.30 -4.38
CA ARG A 120 5.07 -16.81 -4.29
C ARG A 120 5.56 -16.77 -2.85
N ALA A 121 4.78 -16.20 -1.93
CA ALA A 121 5.18 -16.09 -0.52
C ALA A 121 5.39 -17.46 0.14
N ILE A 122 4.50 -18.43 -0.15
CA ILE A 122 4.64 -19.81 0.32
C ILE A 122 5.88 -20.45 -0.29
N GLY A 123 6.09 -20.31 -1.60
CA GLY A 123 7.21 -20.92 -2.32
C GLY A 123 8.57 -20.36 -1.87
N GLU A 124 8.70 -19.04 -1.77
CA GLU A 124 9.93 -18.37 -1.31
C GLU A 124 10.28 -18.77 0.13
N ASN A 125 9.29 -18.82 1.02
CA ASN A 125 9.51 -19.21 2.41
C ASN A 125 9.85 -20.70 2.56
N TRP A 126 9.18 -21.57 1.81
CA TRP A 126 9.49 -22.99 1.77
C TRP A 126 10.92 -23.24 1.28
N ALA A 127 11.27 -22.63 0.14
CA ALA A 127 12.61 -22.75 -0.43
C ALA A 127 13.68 -22.21 0.52
N GLY A 128 13.42 -21.08 1.19
CA GLY A 128 14.30 -20.50 2.19
C GLY A 128 14.55 -21.44 3.37
N PHE A 129 13.51 -22.05 3.94
CA PHE A 129 13.68 -23.02 5.02
C PHE A 129 14.40 -24.29 4.57
N ALA A 130 14.03 -24.85 3.42
CA ALA A 130 14.66 -26.04 2.88
C ALA A 130 16.17 -25.82 2.66
N GLU A 131 16.55 -24.66 2.13
CA GLU A 131 17.95 -24.33 1.90
C GLU A 131 18.73 -24.13 3.22
N ILE A 132 18.17 -23.40 4.19
CA ILE A 132 18.82 -23.20 5.49
C ILE A 132 19.00 -24.52 6.24
N GLU A 133 18.00 -25.40 6.22
CA GLU A 133 18.07 -26.71 6.88
C GLU A 133 19.05 -27.66 6.18
N ARG A 134 19.19 -27.55 4.85
CA ARG A 134 20.20 -28.27 4.08
C ARG A 134 21.62 -27.82 4.43
N LEU A 135 21.82 -26.51 4.62
CA LEU A 135 23.13 -25.93 4.97
C LEU A 135 23.50 -26.16 6.44
N TYR A 136 22.52 -26.15 7.35
CA TYR A 136 22.73 -26.27 8.79
C TYR A 136 21.79 -27.30 9.44
N PRO A 137 22.07 -28.61 9.29
CA PRO A 137 21.20 -29.67 9.82
C PRO A 137 21.01 -29.63 11.35
N SER A 138 21.97 -29.05 12.08
CA SER A 138 21.90 -28.89 13.54
C SER A 138 20.75 -27.99 13.99
N LEU A 139 20.23 -27.11 13.11
CA LEU A 139 19.07 -26.25 13.42
C LEU A 139 17.81 -27.04 13.74
N LEU A 140 17.66 -28.24 13.18
CA LEU A 140 16.49 -29.10 13.43
C LEU A 140 16.38 -29.54 14.89
N GLN A 141 17.48 -29.52 15.64
CA GLN A 141 17.52 -29.88 17.06
C GLN A 141 17.28 -28.67 17.97
N ILE A 142 17.27 -27.46 17.43
CA ILE A 142 17.14 -26.22 18.21
C ILE A 142 15.66 -25.83 18.32
N SER A 143 15.13 -25.83 19.54
CA SER A 143 13.72 -25.45 19.81
C SER A 143 13.36 -24.05 19.27
N LYS A 144 14.27 -23.07 19.40
CA LYS A 144 14.08 -21.70 18.87
C LYS A 144 13.82 -21.67 17.35
N TRP A 145 14.47 -22.54 16.59
CA TRP A 145 14.26 -22.63 15.14
C TRP A 145 12.84 -23.08 14.81
N THR A 146 12.33 -24.08 15.53
CA THR A 146 10.95 -24.55 15.36
C THR A 146 9.93 -23.44 15.69
N THR A 147 10.14 -22.71 16.79
CA THR A 147 9.28 -21.57 17.16
C THR A 147 9.29 -20.48 16.09
N TYR A 148 10.47 -20.17 15.53
CA TYR A 148 10.59 -19.21 14.43
C TYR A 148 9.83 -19.67 13.18
N LYS A 149 9.95 -20.94 12.78
CA LYS A 149 9.20 -21.48 11.62
C LYS A 149 7.69 -21.34 11.79
N ILE A 150 7.17 -21.66 12.98
CA ILE A 150 5.73 -21.51 13.29
C ILE A 150 5.29 -20.05 13.17
N ALA A 151 6.09 -19.11 13.71
CA ALA A 151 5.80 -17.68 13.62
C ALA A 151 5.80 -17.19 12.16
N ALA A 152 6.82 -17.56 11.38
CA ALA A 152 6.94 -17.19 9.97
C ALA A 152 5.78 -17.74 9.13
N TRP A 153 5.44 -19.01 9.28
CA TRP A 153 4.29 -19.62 8.60
C TRP A 153 2.97 -18.93 8.97
N SER A 154 2.80 -18.56 10.23
CA SER A 154 1.61 -17.83 10.68
C SER A 154 1.48 -16.47 10.00
N ILE A 155 2.59 -15.70 9.90
CA ILE A 155 2.62 -14.40 9.21
C ILE A 155 2.29 -14.56 7.72
N ILE A 156 2.85 -15.58 7.06
CA ILE A 156 2.64 -15.82 5.62
C ILE A 156 1.22 -16.26 5.33
N LEU A 157 0.66 -17.19 6.13
CA LEU A 157 -0.72 -17.64 5.97
C LEU A 157 -1.71 -16.51 6.23
N ALA A 158 -1.47 -15.67 7.24
CA ALA A 158 -2.27 -14.48 7.50
C ALA A 158 -2.20 -13.49 6.32
N SER A 159 -1.01 -13.25 5.78
CA SER A 159 -0.81 -12.38 4.61
C SER A 159 -1.51 -12.93 3.37
N ALA A 160 -1.39 -14.24 3.12
CA ALA A 160 -2.09 -14.92 2.04
C ALA A 160 -3.62 -14.78 2.16
N ALA A 161 -4.17 -14.97 3.35
CA ALA A 161 -5.60 -14.80 3.60
C ALA A 161 -6.06 -13.36 3.36
N VAL A 162 -5.33 -12.36 3.88
CA VAL A 162 -5.63 -10.93 3.68
C VAL A 162 -5.58 -10.56 2.20
N SER A 163 -4.56 -11.02 1.47
CA SER A 163 -4.41 -10.79 0.03
C SER A 163 -5.55 -11.41 -0.77
N PHE A 164 -5.93 -12.65 -0.45
CA PHE A 164 -7.04 -13.33 -1.10
C PHE A 164 -8.37 -12.62 -0.87
N ILE A 165 -8.67 -12.23 0.37
CA ILE A 165 -9.88 -11.48 0.72
C ILE A 165 -9.90 -10.13 -0.01
N ALA A 166 -8.76 -9.44 -0.12
CA ALA A 166 -8.66 -8.17 -0.82
C ALA A 166 -8.95 -8.31 -2.32
N GLY A 167 -8.37 -9.32 -2.97
CA GLY A 167 -8.64 -9.61 -4.37
C GLY A 167 -10.10 -10.02 -4.61
N TYR A 168 -10.67 -10.86 -3.73
CA TYR A 168 -12.08 -11.25 -3.78
C TYR A 168 -13.02 -10.04 -3.64
N ARG A 169 -12.74 -9.14 -2.70
CA ARG A 169 -13.52 -7.91 -2.48
C ARG A 169 -13.42 -6.96 -3.66
N LEU A 170 -12.24 -6.76 -4.25
CA LEU A 170 -12.10 -5.97 -5.47
C LEU A 170 -12.95 -6.57 -6.60
N ARG A 171 -12.89 -7.88 -6.81
CA ARG A 171 -13.64 -8.54 -7.89
C ARG A 171 -15.16 -8.43 -7.74
N ASN A 172 -15.67 -8.69 -6.53
CA ASN A 172 -17.10 -8.91 -6.33
C ASN A 172 -17.82 -7.69 -5.72
N SER A 173 -17.12 -6.87 -4.96
CA SER A 173 -17.70 -5.72 -4.26
C SER A 173 -17.23 -4.41 -4.89
N HIS A 174 -18.04 -3.86 -5.79
CA HIS A 174 -17.79 -2.59 -6.48
C HIS A 174 -18.09 -1.35 -5.59
N VAL A 175 -17.52 -1.33 -4.39
CA VAL A 175 -17.67 -0.24 -3.41
C VAL A 175 -16.32 0.42 -3.11
N PRO A 176 -16.27 1.74 -2.79
CA PRO A 176 -15.03 2.43 -2.48
C PRO A 176 -14.20 1.80 -1.36
N SER A 177 -14.87 1.19 -0.38
CA SER A 177 -14.20 0.53 0.75
C SER A 177 -13.36 -0.69 0.32
N SER A 178 -13.68 -1.33 -0.81
CA SER A 178 -12.86 -2.42 -1.38
C SER A 178 -11.51 -1.92 -1.84
N VAL A 179 -11.44 -0.71 -2.42
CA VAL A 179 -10.18 -0.10 -2.87
C VAL A 179 -9.29 0.26 -1.68
N SER A 180 -9.86 0.90 -0.66
CA SER A 180 -9.11 1.23 0.56
C SER A 180 -8.61 -0.03 1.28
N PHE A 181 -9.43 -1.09 1.33
CA PHE A 181 -9.02 -2.37 1.90
C PHE A 181 -7.90 -3.03 1.11
N ALA A 182 -7.96 -3.01 -0.22
CA ALA A 182 -6.90 -3.58 -1.07
C ALA A 182 -5.57 -2.83 -0.93
N ILE A 183 -5.60 -1.51 -0.78
CA ILE A 183 -4.40 -0.72 -0.45
C ILE A 183 -3.83 -1.19 0.90
N GLY A 184 -4.67 -1.30 1.93
CA GLY A 184 -4.25 -1.82 3.23
C GLY A 184 -3.62 -3.22 3.14
N ALA A 185 -4.23 -4.12 2.36
CA ALA A 185 -3.72 -5.46 2.13
C ALA A 185 -2.35 -5.46 1.42
N LEU A 186 -2.13 -4.60 0.43
CA LEU A 186 -0.83 -4.46 -0.24
C LEU A 186 0.28 -4.04 0.73
N TRP A 187 -0.02 -3.09 1.62
CA TRP A 187 0.94 -2.65 2.65
C TRP A 187 1.15 -3.72 3.73
N PHE A 188 0.08 -4.45 4.08
CA PHE A 188 0.17 -5.55 5.03
C PHE A 188 1.07 -6.69 4.49
N CYS A 189 0.78 -7.16 3.28
CA CYS A 189 1.48 -8.28 2.64
C CYS A 189 2.91 -7.93 2.20
N GLY A 190 3.24 -6.64 2.06
CA GLY A 190 4.60 -6.18 1.78
C GLY A 190 5.31 -5.74 3.06
N PRO A 191 5.47 -4.42 3.30
CA PRO A 191 6.31 -3.90 4.37
C PRO A 191 5.97 -4.40 5.77
N VAL A 192 4.68 -4.53 6.12
CA VAL A 192 4.30 -4.97 7.46
C VAL A 192 4.70 -6.41 7.70
N SER A 193 4.48 -7.31 6.72
CA SER A 193 4.91 -8.72 6.85
C SER A 193 6.44 -8.83 7.03
N ILE A 194 7.23 -8.02 6.32
CA ILE A 194 8.69 -7.98 6.48
C ILE A 194 9.06 -7.48 7.87
N ALA A 195 8.41 -6.42 8.36
CA ALA A 195 8.65 -5.91 9.70
C ALA A 195 8.32 -6.95 10.79
N LEU A 196 7.24 -7.72 10.60
CA LEU A 196 6.87 -8.83 11.50
C LEU A 196 7.89 -9.97 11.46
N LEU A 197 8.38 -10.34 10.27
CA LEU A 197 9.42 -11.35 10.12
C LEU A 197 10.75 -10.92 10.73
N PHE A 198 11.12 -9.64 10.58
CA PHE A 198 12.27 -9.03 11.22
C PHE A 198 12.15 -9.03 12.75
N PHE A 199 10.96 -8.67 13.27
CA PHE A 199 10.71 -8.74 14.70
C PHE A 199 10.80 -10.17 15.22
N ALA A 200 10.25 -11.16 14.48
CA ALA A 200 10.35 -12.57 14.86
C ALA A 200 11.80 -13.08 14.83
N SER A 201 12.60 -12.72 13.83
CA SER A 201 14.00 -13.15 13.73
C SER A 201 14.87 -12.55 14.84
N THR A 202 14.72 -11.25 15.11
CA THR A 202 15.45 -10.56 16.19
C THR A 202 15.05 -11.06 17.57
N SER A 203 13.75 -11.25 17.84
CA SER A 203 13.27 -11.65 19.17
C SER A 203 13.49 -13.13 19.50
N ILE A 204 13.36 -14.02 18.50
CA ILE A 204 13.45 -15.48 18.72
C ILE A 204 14.88 -15.98 18.50
N LEU A 205 15.49 -15.59 17.39
CA LEU A 205 16.80 -16.09 16.96
C LEU A 205 17.97 -15.18 17.35
N ALA A 206 17.70 -13.99 17.91
CA ALA A 206 18.71 -12.97 18.22
C ALA A 206 19.53 -12.52 16.98
N VAL A 207 18.92 -12.59 15.79
CA VAL A 207 19.52 -12.13 14.54
C VAL A 207 19.72 -10.62 14.59
N THR A 208 20.91 -10.14 14.22
CA THR A 208 21.20 -8.70 14.19
C THR A 208 20.59 -8.04 12.95
N PRO A 209 20.30 -6.72 12.97
CA PRO A 209 19.80 -6.02 11.77
C PRO A 209 20.71 -6.19 10.55
N ARG A 210 22.02 -6.30 10.76
CA ARG A 210 23.00 -6.49 9.69
C ARG A 210 22.88 -7.86 9.03
N GLU A 211 22.66 -8.91 9.82
CA GLU A 211 22.44 -10.27 9.32
C GLU A 211 21.10 -10.39 8.60
N PHE A 212 20.07 -9.68 9.08
CA PHE A 212 18.76 -9.70 8.45
C PHE A 212 18.73 -8.93 7.12
N PHE A 213 19.42 -7.79 7.03
CA PHE A 213 19.51 -6.97 5.82
C PHE A 213 20.84 -7.17 5.11
N ASP A 214 21.17 -8.43 4.83
CA ASP A 214 22.30 -8.76 3.98
C ASP A 214 22.09 -8.25 2.54
N SER A 215 23.16 -8.27 1.74
CA SER A 215 23.08 -7.76 0.36
C SER A 215 22.06 -8.52 -0.48
N GLN A 216 21.83 -9.81 -0.21
CA GLN A 216 20.89 -10.66 -0.95
C GLN A 216 19.43 -10.31 -0.64
N SER A 217 19.09 -10.05 0.61
CA SER A 217 17.73 -9.73 1.09
C SER A 217 17.34 -8.26 0.92
N SER A 218 18.32 -7.36 0.85
CA SER A 218 18.09 -5.91 0.70
C SER A 218 17.27 -5.56 -0.54
N GLY A 219 17.51 -6.26 -1.67
CA GLY A 219 16.77 -6.06 -2.92
C GLY A 219 15.29 -6.45 -2.81
N ALA A 220 15.01 -7.59 -2.17
CA ALA A 220 13.64 -8.05 -1.92
C ALA A 220 12.90 -7.08 -0.98
N THR A 221 13.59 -6.56 0.03
CA THR A 221 13.04 -5.55 0.94
C THR A 221 12.63 -4.29 0.18
N VAL A 222 13.51 -3.73 -0.66
CA VAL A 222 13.18 -2.53 -1.46
C VAL A 222 12.01 -2.80 -2.40
N ALA A 223 12.00 -3.95 -3.08
CA ALA A 223 10.91 -4.33 -3.96
C ALA A 223 9.56 -4.41 -3.23
N ALA A 224 9.56 -4.88 -1.98
CA ALA A 224 8.36 -4.96 -1.15
C ALA A 224 7.79 -3.59 -0.78
N PHE A 225 8.56 -2.50 -0.84
CA PHE A 225 8.04 -1.13 -0.69
C PHE A 225 7.59 -0.54 -2.03
N LEU A 226 8.38 -0.73 -3.09
CA LEU A 226 8.08 -0.15 -4.40
C LEU A 226 6.81 -0.74 -5.03
N MET A 227 6.58 -2.04 -4.86
CA MET A 227 5.44 -2.72 -5.47
C MET A 227 4.08 -2.22 -4.92
N PRO A 228 3.85 -2.13 -3.59
CA PRO A 228 2.65 -1.52 -3.04
C PRO A 228 2.48 -0.05 -3.42
N LEU A 229 3.57 0.71 -3.55
CA LEU A 229 3.50 2.12 -3.98
C LEU A 229 2.94 2.25 -5.39
N GLY A 230 3.46 1.46 -6.35
CA GLY A 230 2.98 1.45 -7.72
C GLY A 230 1.49 1.10 -7.82
N TRP A 231 1.06 0.05 -7.11
CA TRP A 231 -0.35 -0.35 -7.08
C TRP A 231 -1.25 0.63 -6.33
N THR A 232 -0.76 1.25 -5.25
CA THR A 232 -1.50 2.28 -4.52
C THR A 232 -1.73 3.50 -5.42
N ALA A 233 -0.71 3.95 -6.15
CA ALA A 233 -0.83 5.02 -7.12
C ALA A 233 -1.84 4.66 -8.22
N TYR A 234 -1.76 3.44 -8.77
CA TYR A 234 -2.72 2.94 -9.76
C TYR A 234 -4.16 2.96 -9.22
N LEU A 235 -4.41 2.39 -8.03
CA LEU A 235 -5.75 2.30 -7.44
C LEU A 235 -6.37 3.68 -7.15
N LYS A 236 -5.57 4.68 -6.77
CA LYS A 236 -6.09 6.04 -6.50
C LYS A 236 -6.25 6.91 -7.75
N LEU A 237 -5.35 6.77 -8.73
CA LEU A 237 -5.27 7.69 -9.87
C LEU A 237 -5.96 7.16 -11.13
N SER A 238 -6.14 5.85 -11.25
CA SER A 238 -6.73 5.24 -12.46
C SER A 238 -8.18 5.67 -12.68
N ARG A 239 -8.46 6.19 -13.89
CA ARG A 239 -9.82 6.52 -14.34
C ARG A 239 -10.75 5.31 -14.28
N ARG A 240 -10.28 4.12 -14.71
CA ARG A 240 -11.05 2.88 -14.66
C ARG A 240 -11.46 2.52 -13.23
N VAL A 241 -10.53 2.57 -12.27
CA VAL A 241 -10.85 2.25 -10.86
C VAL A 241 -11.88 3.25 -10.32
N ARG A 242 -11.74 4.54 -10.66
CA ARG A 242 -12.74 5.55 -10.29
C ARG A 242 -14.12 5.23 -10.87
N ASN A 243 -14.20 4.92 -12.16
CA ASN A 243 -15.46 4.57 -12.82
C ASN A 243 -16.10 3.31 -12.23
N THR A 244 -15.30 2.29 -11.93
CA THR A 244 -15.77 1.00 -11.41
C THR A 244 -16.29 1.09 -9.97
N TYR A 245 -15.56 1.77 -9.07
CA TYR A 245 -15.88 1.75 -7.62
C TYR A 245 -16.56 3.03 -7.12
N TYR A 246 -16.43 4.15 -7.84
CA TYR A 246 -16.99 5.44 -7.46
C TYR A 246 -18.05 5.93 -8.46
N GLY A 247 -18.28 5.21 -9.57
CA GLY A 247 -19.24 5.62 -10.61
C GLY A 247 -20.66 5.83 -10.09
N ARG A 248 -21.11 5.07 -9.07
CA ARG A 248 -22.43 5.26 -8.44
C ARG A 248 -22.58 6.58 -7.68
N LEU A 249 -21.48 7.19 -7.23
CA LEU A 249 -21.51 8.46 -6.50
C LEU A 249 -21.59 9.68 -7.44
N TYR A 250 -21.19 9.52 -8.70
CA TYR A 250 -21.07 10.61 -9.67
C TYR A 250 -21.91 10.40 -10.94
N GLY A 251 -22.58 9.25 -11.08
CA GLY A 251 -23.50 9.01 -12.18
C GLY A 251 -24.65 10.02 -12.14
N PRO A 252 -25.19 10.44 -13.30
CA PRO A 252 -26.38 11.26 -13.35
C PRO A 252 -27.42 10.57 -12.51
N SER A 253 -27.82 11.24 -11.44
CA SER A 253 -28.74 10.71 -10.44
C SER A 253 -29.84 9.94 -11.15
N SER A 254 -30.03 8.67 -10.79
CA SER A 254 -31.27 7.93 -11.03
C SER A 254 -32.49 8.60 -10.36
N GLY A 255 -32.30 9.79 -9.80
CA GLY A 255 -33.28 10.82 -9.46
C GLY A 255 -33.19 12.09 -10.32
N ALA A 256 -32.92 12.00 -11.62
CA ALA A 256 -33.88 12.61 -12.54
C ALA A 256 -35.18 11.83 -12.29
N GLY A 257 -35.91 12.10 -11.20
CA GLY A 257 -36.53 13.41 -11.11
C GLY A 257 -37.33 13.48 -12.40
N THR A 258 -38.35 12.62 -12.51
CA THR A 258 -39.52 12.89 -13.33
C THR A 258 -39.73 14.39 -13.23
N LEU A 259 -39.37 15.12 -14.29
CA LEU A 259 -39.71 16.53 -14.39
C LEU A 259 -41.20 16.57 -14.02
N PRO A 260 -41.62 17.40 -13.05
CA PRO A 260 -43.02 17.49 -12.69
C PRO A 260 -43.80 17.62 -13.99
N LYS A 261 -44.69 16.65 -14.23
CA LYS A 261 -45.50 16.55 -15.44
C LYS A 261 -46.03 17.96 -15.71
N ARG A 262 -45.57 18.56 -16.81
CA ARG A 262 -45.94 19.92 -17.22
C ARG A 262 -47.47 19.95 -17.17
N ILE A 263 -48.03 20.72 -16.23
CA ILE A 263 -49.48 20.89 -16.13
C ILE A 263 -49.85 21.64 -17.40
N GLU A 264 -50.51 20.96 -18.33
CA GLU A 264 -51.04 21.63 -19.51
C GLU A 264 -52.14 22.58 -19.05
N PRO A 265 -52.11 23.86 -19.46
CA PRO A 265 -53.21 24.76 -19.20
C PRO A 265 -54.44 24.23 -19.95
N GLY A 266 -55.44 23.78 -19.19
CA GLY A 266 -56.74 23.43 -19.74
C GLY A 266 -57.35 24.63 -20.46
N LEU A 267 -57.74 24.39 -21.72
CA LEU A 267 -58.59 25.24 -22.55
C LEU A 267 -60.05 25.14 -22.11
#